data_AF-A0A3D3YY45-F1
#
_entry.id   AF-A0A3D3YY45-F1
#
_cell.length_a   1.000
_cell.length_b   1.000
_cell.length_c   1.000
_cell.angle_alpha   90.00
_cell.angle_beta   90.00
_cell.angle_gamma   90.00
#
_symmetry.space_group_name_H-M   'P 1'
#
loop_
_entity.id
_entity.type
_entity.pdbx_description
1 polymer ?
#
loop_
_entity_poly.entity_id
_entity_poly.type
_entity_poly.pdbx_seq_one_letter_code
_entity_poly.pdbx_strand_id
1 'polypeptide(L)'
;SPGHLLGFEARYPNARVVTLEENYRSTPEVLAMANRLAPRLGGFRKTLRATRPAGPAPVVRPIASEEAETAFVLESVRRLHRDGVSYEEMAVL
;
A
#
# COMPACT_ATOMS: atom_id res chain seq x y z
N SER A 1 -17.66 -11.19 8.88
CA SER A 1 -16.40 -10.85 9.58
C SER A 1 -15.21 -11.34 8.76
N PRO A 2 -13.95 -11.02 9.11
CA PRO A 2 -12.76 -11.60 8.45
C PRO A 2 -12.77 -13.14 8.45
N GLY A 3 -13.46 -13.76 9.40
CA GLY A 3 -13.60 -15.22 9.53
C GLY A 3 -14.26 -15.91 8.33
N HIS A 4 -15.06 -15.20 7.52
CA HIS A 4 -15.63 -15.79 6.30
C HIS A 4 -14.56 -16.15 5.26
N LEU A 5 -13.49 -15.35 5.18
CA LEU A 5 -12.37 -15.59 4.26
C LEU A 5 -11.28 -16.43 4.92
N LEU A 6 -10.93 -16.14 6.18
CA LEU A 6 -9.85 -16.85 6.88
C LEU A 6 -10.21 -18.29 7.26
N GLY A 7 -11.50 -18.58 7.48
CA GLY A 7 -12.00 -19.93 7.74
C GLY A 7 -12.47 -20.68 6.49
N PHE A 8 -12.25 -20.12 5.29
CA PHE A 8 -12.84 -20.66 4.07
C PHE A 8 -12.38 -22.09 3.75
N GLU A 9 -11.08 -22.35 3.88
CA GLU A 9 -10.49 -23.68 3.63
C GLU A 9 -11.01 -24.73 4.61
N ALA A 10 -11.20 -24.36 5.88
CA ALA A 10 -11.78 -25.25 6.89
C ALA A 10 -13.26 -25.55 6.62
N ARG A 11 -14.01 -24.57 6.10
CA ARG A 11 -15.44 -24.72 5.77
C ARG A 11 -15.67 -25.51 4.49
N TYR A 12 -14.79 -25.37 3.50
CA TYR A 12 -14.88 -26.04 2.21
C TYR A 12 -13.57 -26.80 1.91
N PRO A 13 -13.38 -28.00 2.49
CA PRO A 13 -12.13 -28.76 2.37
C PRO A 13 -11.73 -29.13 0.94
N ASN A 14 -12.69 -29.15 0.01
CA ASN A 14 -12.46 -29.48 -1.40
C ASN A 14 -12.28 -28.24 -2.28
N ALA A 15 -12.23 -27.04 -1.70
CA ALA A 15 -12.05 -25.82 -2.45
C ALA A 15 -10.63 -25.72 -3.01
N ARG A 16 -10.52 -25.27 -4.25
CA ARG A 16 -9.24 -24.89 -4.84
C ARG A 16 -8.87 -23.49 -4.38
N VAL A 17 -7.72 -23.36 -3.72
CA VAL A 17 -7.15 -22.05 -3.38
C VAL A 17 -6.18 -21.62 -4.48
N VAL A 18 -6.36 -20.39 -4.97
CA VAL A 18 -5.44 -19.75 -5.91
C VAL A 18 -4.97 -18.44 -5.30
N THR A 19 -3.67 -18.32 -5.07
CA THR A 19 -3.06 -17.12 -4.49
C THR A 19 -2.47 -16.26 -5.60
N LEU A 20 -3.01 -15.07 -5.79
CA LEU A 20 -2.45 -14.07 -6.70
C LEU A 20 -1.40 -13.25 -5.94
N GLU A 21 -0.15 -13.38 -6.36
CA GLU A 21 1.00 -12.74 -5.72
C GLU A 21 1.62 -11.63 -6.58
N GLU A 22 1.29 -11.57 -7.86
CA GLU A 22 1.79 -10.52 -8.75
C GLU A 22 0.98 -9.23 -8.56
N ASN A 23 1.70 -8.14 -8.32
CA ASN A 23 1.13 -6.82 -8.14
C ASN A 23 1.55 -5.89 -9.29
N TYR A 24 0.55 -5.47 -10.04
CA TYR A 24 0.69 -4.63 -11.24
C TYR A 24 0.53 -3.13 -10.95
N ARG A 25 0.21 -2.75 -9.70
CA ARG A 25 -0.10 -1.36 -9.31
C ARG A 25 1.11 -0.64 -8.72
N SER A 26 1.84 -1.29 -7.83
CA SER A 26 2.81 -0.67 -6.94
C SER A 26 4.24 -1.00 -7.36
N THR A 27 5.16 -0.10 -7.03
CA THR A 27 6.60 -0.30 -7.23
C THR A 27 7.16 -1.30 -6.20
N PRO A 28 8.34 -1.88 -6.45
CA PRO A 28 9.02 -2.75 -5.50
C PRO A 28 9.19 -2.13 -4.10
N GLU A 29 9.46 -0.84 -3.99
CA GLU A 29 9.72 -0.13 -2.73
C GLU A 29 8.46 -0.03 -1.86
N VAL A 30 7.32 0.32 -2.49
CA VAL A 30 6.02 0.35 -1.81
C VAL A 30 5.63 -1.04 -1.34
N LEU A 31 5.79 -2.07 -2.18
CA LEU A 31 5.48 -3.46 -1.80
C LEU A 31 6.42 -4.00 -0.72
N ALA A 32 7.69 -3.64 -0.73
CA ALA A 32 8.63 -4.05 0.30
C ALA A 32 8.21 -3.51 1.68
N MET A 33 7.72 -2.27 1.75
CA MET A 33 7.14 -1.72 2.98
C MET A 33 5.86 -2.48 3.38
N ALA A 34 4.93 -2.68 2.45
CA ALA A 34 3.67 -3.38 2.73
C ALA A 34 3.87 -4.83 3.19
N ASN A 35 4.72 -5.60 2.51
CA ASN A 35 5.05 -7.00 2.85
C ASN A 35 5.72 -7.12 4.23
N ARG A 36 6.46 -6.10 4.69
CA ARG A 36 7.04 -6.08 6.05
C ARG A 36 5.99 -5.80 7.13
N LEU A 37 4.95 -5.02 6.82
CA LEU A 37 3.92 -4.63 7.79
C LEU A 37 2.79 -5.66 7.88
N ALA A 38 2.34 -6.20 6.74
CA ALA A 38 1.17 -7.07 6.65
C ALA A 38 1.15 -8.26 7.64
N PRO A 39 2.27 -8.98 7.90
CA PRO A 39 2.25 -10.11 8.85
C PRO A 39 1.85 -9.73 10.28
N ARG A 40 2.03 -8.45 10.66
CA ARG A 40 1.68 -7.93 11.99
C ARG A 40 0.20 -7.56 12.11
N LEU A 41 -0.52 -7.44 10.99
CA LEU A 41 -1.93 -7.03 10.94
C LEU A 41 -2.90 -8.22 10.97
N GLY A 42 -2.38 -9.46 10.90
CA GLY A 42 -3.18 -10.67 10.76
C GLY A 42 -3.69 -10.92 9.34
N GLY A 43 -4.39 -12.02 9.14
CA GLY A 43 -4.98 -12.39 7.85
C GLY A 43 -4.24 -13.50 7.10
N PHE A 44 -4.64 -13.72 5.83
CA PHE A 44 -4.07 -14.75 4.98
C PHE A 44 -2.63 -14.41 4.59
N ARG A 45 -1.70 -15.33 4.84
CA ARG A 45 -0.28 -15.13 4.56
C ARG A 45 0.00 -15.25 3.07
N LYS A 46 0.59 -14.21 2.49
CA LYS A 46 1.13 -14.19 1.13
C LYS A 46 2.18 -13.10 1.00
N THR A 47 3.04 -13.22 -0.01
CA THR A 47 4.06 -12.20 -0.31
C THR A 47 3.86 -11.69 -1.72
N LEU A 48 3.68 -10.38 -1.87
CA LEU A 48 3.45 -9.78 -3.17
C LEU A 48 4.77 -9.50 -3.90
N ARG A 49 4.81 -9.76 -5.21
CA ARG A 49 5.91 -9.45 -6.13
C ARG A 49 5.51 -8.31 -7.06
N ALA A 50 6.32 -7.26 -7.15
CA ALA A 50 6.07 -6.15 -8.06
C ALA A 50 6.36 -6.56 -9.50
N THR A 51 5.53 -6.11 -10.44
CA THR A 51 5.79 -6.22 -11.88
C THR A 51 6.17 -4.88 -12.51
N ARG A 52 6.05 -3.78 -11.77
CA ARG A 52 6.49 -2.44 -12.20
C ARG A 52 7.99 -2.24 -12.00
N PRO A 53 8.63 -1.35 -12.78
CA PRO A 53 9.98 -0.88 -12.51
C PRO A 53 10.12 -0.25 -11.12
N ALA A 54 11.36 -0.16 -10.66
CA ALA A 54 11.72 0.55 -9.43
C ALA A 54 11.25 2.01 -9.45
N GLY A 55 10.88 2.53 -8.28
CA GLY A 55 10.44 3.90 -8.09
C GLY A 55 11.01 4.51 -6.80
N PRO A 56 10.51 5.68 -6.39
CA PRO A 56 10.96 6.33 -5.17
C PRO A 56 10.54 5.50 -3.94
N ALA A 57 11.40 5.49 -2.92
CA ALA A 57 11.08 4.87 -1.64
C ALA A 57 10.00 5.68 -0.89
N PRO A 58 9.07 5.01 -0.17
CA PRO A 58 8.16 5.70 0.74
C PRO A 58 8.93 6.49 1.80
N VAL A 59 8.50 7.73 2.07
CA VAL A 59 9.11 8.62 3.06
C VAL A 59 8.22 8.71 4.29
N VAL A 60 8.82 8.54 5.47
CA VAL A 60 8.17 8.83 6.75
C VAL A 60 8.83 10.09 7.33
N ARG A 61 8.02 11.09 7.64
CA ARG A 61 8.50 12.37 8.17
C ARG A 61 7.73 12.71 9.45
N PRO A 62 8.39 12.82 10.61
CA PRO A 62 7.76 13.38 11.80
C PRO A 62 7.58 14.88 11.61
N ILE A 63 6.40 15.40 11.96
CA ILE A 63 6.07 16.82 11.89
C ILE A 63 5.54 17.25 13.26
N ALA A 64 5.94 18.44 13.71
CA ALA A 64 5.81 18.87 15.09
C ALA A 64 4.40 19.32 15.49
N SER A 65 3.55 19.69 14.53
CA SER A 65 2.17 20.11 14.77
C SER A 65 1.26 19.82 13.57
N GLU A 66 -0.04 19.84 13.81
CA GLU A 66 -1.07 19.65 12.78
C GLU A 66 -1.02 20.76 11.72
N GLU A 67 -0.77 22.01 12.12
CA GLU A 67 -0.64 23.13 11.20
C GLU A 67 0.59 22.97 10.29
N ALA A 68 1.70 22.51 10.86
CA ALA A 68 2.92 22.23 10.11
C ALA A 68 2.74 21.04 9.16
N GLU A 69 1.98 20.01 9.56
CA GLU A 69 1.66 18.87 8.70
C GLU A 69 0.77 19.28 7.53
N THR A 70 -0.27 20.07 7.81
CA THR A 70 -1.16 20.62 6.78
C THR A 70 -0.40 21.48 5.78
N ALA A 71 0.48 22.37 6.26
CA ALA A 71 1.31 23.20 5.39
C ALA A 71 2.24 22.34 4.51
N PHE A 72 2.86 21.31 5.08
CA PHE A 72 3.73 20.38 4.35
C PHE A 72 2.98 19.59 3.27
N VAL A 73 1.77 19.09 3.57
CA VAL A 73 0.94 18.37 2.61
C VAL A 73 0.55 19.29 1.45
N LEU A 74 0.10 20.52 1.74
CA LEU A 74 -0.26 21.50 0.71
C LEU A 74 0.93 21.88 -0.18
N GLU A 75 2.10 22.09 0.42
CA GLU A 75 3.34 22.37 -0.33
C GLU A 75 3.72 21.18 -1.23
N SER A 76 3.62 19.95 -0.70
CA SER A 76 3.94 18.73 -1.45
C SER A 76 3.02 18.53 -2.65
N VAL A 77 1.72 18.74 -2.48
CA VAL A 77 0.72 18.69 -3.57
C VAL A 77 1.03 19.73 -4.65
N ARG A 78 1.30 20.99 -4.24
CA ARG A 78 1.67 22.07 -5.17
C ARG A 78 2.98 21.78 -5.89
N ARG A 79 3.98 21.21 -5.20
CA ARG A 79 5.25 20.80 -5.81
C ARG A 79 5.03 19.71 -6.84
N LEU A 80 4.34 18.63 -6.50
CA LEU A 80 4.06 17.54 -7.43
C LEU A 80 3.30 18.02 -8.67
N HIS A 81 2.38 18.97 -8.50
CA HIS A 81 1.67 19.56 -9.64
C HIS A 81 2.60 20.39 -10.54
N ARG A 82 3.49 21.21 -9.96
CA ARG A 82 4.54 21.90 -10.74
C ARG A 82 5.48 20.92 -11.45
N ASP A 83 5.72 19.75 -10.86
CA ASP A 83 6.52 18.68 -11.43
C ASP A 83 5.76 17.85 -12.49
N GLY A 84 4.50 18.20 -12.78
CA GLY A 84 3.69 17.65 -13.88
C GLY A 84 2.70 16.54 -13.50
N VAL A 85 2.53 16.23 -12.21
CA VAL A 85 1.54 15.25 -11.75
C VAL A 85 0.16 15.92 -11.64
N SER A 86 -0.88 15.32 -12.20
CA SER A 86 -2.20 15.93 -12.15
C SER A 86 -2.86 15.79 -10.77
N TYR A 87 -3.73 16.72 -10.39
CA TYR A 87 -4.33 16.71 -9.05
C TYR A 87 -5.18 15.45 -8.79
N GLU A 88 -5.85 14.93 -9.82
CA GLU A 88 -6.63 13.68 -9.77
C GLU A 88 -5.79 12.42 -9.58
N GLU A 89 -4.46 12.50 -9.76
CA GLU A 89 -3.53 11.40 -9.51
C GLU A 89 -3.00 11.41 -8.06
N MET A 90 -3.43 12.38 -7.24
CA MET A 90 -3.03 12.53 -5.84
C MET A 90 -4.19 12.20 -4.90
N ALA A 91 -3.86 11.58 -3.77
CA ALA A 91 -4.83 11.28 -2.70
C ALA A 91 -4.22 11.55 -1.32
N VAL A 92 -5.05 12.08 -0.42
CA VAL A 92 -4.79 12.16 1.03
C VAL A 92 -5.80 11.21 1.69
N LEU A 93 -5.32 10.28 2.53
CA LEU A 93 -6.09 9.19 3.13
C LEU A 93 -6.25 9.36 4.64
#